data_AF-A0A6J5WZ81-F1
#
_entry.id   AF-A0A6J5WZ81-F1
#
_cell.length_a   1.000
_cell.length_b   1.000
_cell.length_c   1.000
_cell.angle_alpha   90.00
_cell.angle_beta   90.00
_cell.angle_gamma   90.00
#
_symmetry.space_group_name_H-M   'P 1'
#
loop_
_entity.id
_entity.type
_entity.pdbx_description
1 polymer ?
#
loop_
_entity_poly.entity_id
_entity_poly.type
_entity_poly.pdbx_seq_one_letter_code
_entity_poly.pdbx_strand_id
1 'polypeptide(L)'
;MERSSNYSLNYRDCWTREGNRIRGPFGNLRGLVLLNLSNNSLTGRIPSSLGDLTVLESLDLSQNQLSGRIPNNLAQLTFLAYFNVSHNHLSRPIPLGKQFDTFQEEGPYKGNSGLCGKPLSKKCEDSESSTRPPSSIVEEDEDSLH
;
A
#
# COMPACT_ATOMS: atom_id res chain seq x y z
N MET A 1 18.93 32.60 13.35
CA MET A 1 19.16 31.26 13.93
C MET A 1 17.79 30.66 14.21
N GLU A 2 17.23 29.99 13.20
CA GLU A 2 15.91 29.37 13.27
C GLU A 2 15.95 28.20 14.24
N ARG A 3 15.10 28.26 15.27
CA ARG A 3 14.85 27.14 16.17
C ARG A 3 13.90 26.18 15.45
N SER A 4 14.46 25.16 14.80
CA SER A 4 13.73 23.98 14.35
C SER A 4 13.00 23.38 15.54
N SER A 5 11.68 23.60 15.60
CA SER A 5 10.83 23.11 16.67
C SER A 5 10.73 21.59 16.52
N ASN A 6 11.42 20.88 17.39
CA ASN A 6 11.44 19.44 17.47
C ASN A 6 10.14 18.98 18.14
N TYR A 7 9.06 18.85 17.37
CA TYR A 7 7.79 18.34 17.86
C TYR A 7 7.88 16.81 17.98
N SER A 8 8.29 16.33 19.15
CA SER A 8 8.08 14.94 19.55
C SER A 8 6.58 14.74 19.81
N LEU A 9 5.83 14.45 18.75
CA LEU A 9 4.42 14.06 18.85
C LEU A 9 4.37 12.56 19.15
N ASN A 10 3.77 12.18 20.28
CA ASN A 10 3.51 10.77 20.61
C ASN A 10 2.59 10.14 19.53
N TYR A 11 3.19 9.40 18.59
CA TYR A 11 2.56 8.84 17.37
C TYR A 11 1.49 7.74 17.60
N ARG A 12 1.05 7.47 18.84
CA ARG A 12 0.16 6.33 19.13
C ARG A 12 -1.32 6.54 18.73
N ASP A 13 -1.77 7.78 18.54
CA ASP A 13 -3.20 8.08 18.30
C ASP A 13 -3.53 8.62 16.90
N CYS A 14 -2.55 8.81 16.01
CA CYS A 14 -2.82 9.32 14.65
C CYS A 14 -3.19 8.22 13.64
N TRP A 15 -2.99 6.94 13.98
CA TRP A 15 -3.11 5.81 13.05
C TRP A 15 -4.23 4.81 13.42
N THR A 16 -4.86 4.94 14.60
CA THR A 16 -5.52 3.81 15.29
C THR A 16 -7.05 3.79 15.29
N ARG A 17 -7.78 4.64 14.57
CA ARG A 17 -9.25 4.51 14.50
C ARG A 17 -9.82 4.50 13.08
N GLU A 18 -10.60 3.45 12.82
CA GLU A 18 -11.37 3.25 11.59
C GLU A 18 -12.15 4.51 11.22
N GLY A 19 -12.04 4.93 9.96
CA GLY A 19 -12.90 5.97 9.41
C GLY A 19 -12.51 7.42 9.75
N ASN A 20 -11.24 7.78 9.71
CA ASN A 20 -10.87 9.21 9.74
C ASN A 20 -10.92 9.82 8.34
N ARG A 21 -12.04 10.47 8.02
CA ARG A 21 -12.00 11.70 7.20
C ARG A 21 -11.03 12.64 7.90
N ILE A 22 -9.85 12.90 7.32
CA ILE A 22 -8.92 13.89 7.86
C ILE A 22 -9.55 15.28 7.71
N ARG A 23 -10.32 15.65 8.72
CA ARG A 23 -10.27 16.98 9.34
C ARG A 23 -9.39 16.87 10.60
N GLY A 24 -8.17 16.32 10.43
CA GLY A 24 -7.16 16.11 11.48
C GLY A 24 -5.79 16.70 11.07
N PRO A 25 -4.76 16.65 11.93
CA PRO A 25 -3.58 17.54 11.92
C PRO A 25 -2.72 17.52 10.65
N PHE A 26 -2.86 16.52 9.77
CA PHE A 26 -2.16 16.49 8.47
C PHE A 26 -2.87 17.27 7.35
N GLY A 27 -4.18 17.54 7.48
CA GLY A 27 -4.96 18.25 6.46
C GLY A 27 -4.58 19.73 6.28
N ASN A 28 -3.82 20.28 7.23
CA ASN A 28 -3.30 21.65 7.18
C ASN A 28 -1.79 21.73 6.88
N LEU A 29 -1.12 20.59 6.67
CA LEU A 29 0.30 20.52 6.34
C LEU A 29 0.54 20.54 4.83
N ARG A 30 -0.19 21.42 4.12
CA ARG A 30 -0.11 21.57 2.65
C ARG A 30 1.26 22.06 2.15
N GLY A 31 2.17 22.43 3.06
CA GLY A 31 3.56 22.76 2.76
C GLY A 31 4.55 21.65 3.11
N LEU A 32 4.09 20.45 3.49
CA LEU A 32 4.98 19.36 3.87
C LEU A 32 5.61 18.75 2.61
N VAL A 33 6.93 18.87 2.51
CA VAL A 33 7.75 18.37 1.39
C VAL A 33 8.33 16.99 1.69
N LEU A 34 8.69 16.72 2.94
CA LEU A 34 9.29 15.45 3.37
C LEU A 34 8.54 14.88 4.56
N LEU A 35 8.13 13.62 4.46
CA LEU A 35 7.55 12.85 5.54
C LEU A 35 8.33 11.54 5.70
N ASN A 36 9.14 11.47 6.76
CA ASN A 36 9.85 10.26 7.15
C ASN A 36 9.30 9.74 8.48
N LEU A 37 8.69 8.55 8.42
CA LEU A 37 8.17 7.80 9.56
C LEU A 37 8.80 6.40 9.61
N SER A 38 9.94 6.18 8.95
CA SER A 38 10.56 4.87 8.91
C SER A 38 11.11 4.42 10.26
N ASN A 39 11.26 3.11 10.40
CA ASN A 39 11.85 2.49 11.59
C ASN A 39 11.08 2.78 12.89
N ASN A 40 9.76 2.62 12.82
CA ASN A 40 8.84 2.80 13.94
C ASN A 40 8.01 1.52 14.16
N SER A 41 7.11 1.55 15.15
CA SER A 41 6.15 0.47 15.42
C SER A 41 4.73 0.85 14.99
N LEU A 42 4.59 1.58 13.87
CA LEU A 42 3.27 1.95 13.35
C LEU A 42 2.55 0.70 12.85
N THR A 43 1.27 0.56 13.19
CA THR A 43 0.42 -0.59 12.85
C THR A 43 -0.87 -0.10 12.22
N GLY A 44 -1.55 -0.91 11.40
CA GLY A 44 -2.80 -0.52 10.74
C GLY A 44 -2.61 -0.04 9.30
N ARG A 45 -3.62 0.61 8.70
CA ARG A 45 -3.62 0.94 7.26
C ARG A 45 -3.05 2.32 6.97
N ILE A 46 -2.38 2.45 5.82
CA ILE A 46 -1.98 3.76 5.29
C ILE A 46 -3.24 4.60 5.02
N PRO A 47 -3.39 5.79 5.62
CA PRO A 47 -4.59 6.61 5.44
C PRO A 47 -4.59 7.27 4.06
N SER A 48 -5.73 7.24 3.36
CA SER A 48 -5.88 7.76 1.99
C SER A 48 -5.65 9.28 1.89
N SER A 49 -5.89 9.99 2.98
CA SER A 49 -5.65 11.43 3.15
C SER A 49 -4.18 11.85 3.05
N LEU A 50 -3.21 10.91 3.09
CA LEU A 50 -1.84 11.26 2.71
C LEU A 50 -1.75 11.75 1.26
N GLY A 51 -2.73 11.39 0.41
CA GLY A 51 -2.86 11.94 -0.94
C GLY A 51 -3.21 13.43 -0.98
N ASP A 52 -3.64 14.03 0.13
CA ASP A 52 -3.97 15.47 0.20
C ASP A 52 -2.71 16.35 0.38
N LEU A 53 -1.54 15.76 0.63
CA LEU A 53 -0.26 16.44 0.80
C LEU A 53 0.37 16.74 -0.57
N THR A 54 -0.32 17.52 -1.41
CA THR A 54 -0.04 17.62 -2.85
C THR A 54 1.37 18.12 -3.22
N VAL A 55 2.13 18.71 -2.29
CA VAL A 55 3.51 19.18 -2.50
C VAL A 55 4.58 18.22 -1.94
N LEU A 56 4.18 17.04 -1.47
CA LEU A 56 5.09 16.07 -0.87
C LEU A 56 6.03 15.50 -1.95
N GLU A 57 7.32 15.58 -1.69
CA GLU A 57 8.40 15.09 -2.55
C GLU A 57 9.01 13.78 -2.04
N SER A 58 8.97 13.54 -0.73
CA SER A 58 9.55 12.33 -0.13
C SER A 58 8.65 11.73 0.94
N LEU A 59 8.32 10.45 0.77
CA LEU A 59 7.53 9.64 1.70
C LEU A 59 8.27 8.35 2.05
N ASP A 60 8.75 8.25 3.29
CA ASP A 60 9.35 7.02 3.83
C ASP A 60 8.49 6.47 4.97
N LEU A 61 7.90 5.30 4.75
CA LEU A 61 7.12 4.53 5.73
C LEU A 61 7.76 3.17 6.01
N SER A 62 9.00 2.95 5.58
CA SER A 62 9.67 1.65 5.66
C SER A 62 9.92 1.20 7.10
N GLN A 63 10.13 -0.11 7.31
CA GLN A 63 10.44 -0.69 8.63
C GLN A 63 9.37 -0.33 9.68
N ASN A 64 8.13 -0.71 9.40
CA ASN A 64 6.98 -0.57 10.28
C ASN A 64 6.14 -1.86 10.26
N GLN A 65 4.97 -1.85 10.88
CA GLN A 65 4.02 -2.98 10.92
C GLN A 65 2.70 -2.64 10.20
N LEU A 66 2.77 -1.77 9.19
CA LEU A 66 1.60 -1.31 8.42
C LEU A 66 1.00 -2.46 7.61
N SER A 67 -0.31 -2.48 7.45
CA SER A 67 -1.04 -3.56 6.78
C SER A 67 -2.12 -3.04 5.82
N GLY A 68 -2.67 -3.95 5.01
CA GLY A 68 -3.65 -3.62 3.97
C GLY A 68 -2.99 -3.09 2.70
N ARG A 69 -3.74 -2.32 1.89
CA ARG A 69 -3.29 -1.82 0.59
C ARG A 69 -2.59 -0.47 0.66
N ILE A 70 -1.73 -0.19 -0.31
CA ILE A 70 -1.28 1.17 -0.62
C ILE A 70 -2.47 1.94 -1.22
N PRO A 71 -2.90 3.08 -0.67
CA PRO A 71 -4.04 3.82 -1.18
C PRO A 71 -3.77 4.43 -2.56
N ASN A 72 -4.71 4.26 -3.50
CA ASN A 72 -4.62 4.89 -4.82
C ASN A 72 -4.57 6.43 -4.76
N ASN A 73 -5.04 7.03 -3.67
CA ASN A 73 -4.91 8.47 -3.44
C ASN A 73 -3.46 8.95 -3.43
N LEU A 74 -2.49 8.11 -3.06
CA LEU A 74 -1.08 8.49 -3.12
C LEU A 74 -0.61 8.76 -4.56
N ALA A 75 -1.27 8.21 -5.58
CA ALA A 75 -0.97 8.53 -6.96
C ALA A 75 -1.28 10.01 -7.30
N GLN A 76 -2.04 10.72 -6.47
CA GLN A 76 -2.30 12.16 -6.63
C GLN A 76 -1.10 13.04 -6.25
N LEU A 77 -0.08 12.48 -5.59
CA LEU A 77 1.13 13.20 -5.19
C LEU A 77 2.07 13.36 -6.39
N THR A 78 1.83 14.38 -7.21
CA THR A 78 2.55 14.60 -8.47
C THR A 78 3.99 15.07 -8.30
N PHE A 79 4.39 15.52 -7.11
CA PHE A 79 5.77 15.92 -6.81
C PHE A 79 6.58 14.82 -6.13
N LEU A 80 5.99 13.66 -5.84
CA LEU A 80 6.62 12.61 -5.06
C LEU A 80 7.80 11.99 -5.83
N ALA A 81 9.02 12.35 -5.48
CA ALA A 81 10.25 11.84 -6.08
C ALA A 81 10.82 10.63 -5.35
N TYR A 82 10.55 10.50 -4.05
CA TYR A 82 10.99 9.38 -3.23
C TYR A 82 9.81 8.72 -2.52
N PHE A 83 9.71 7.40 -2.66
CA PHE A 83 8.70 6.58 -2.02
C PHE A 83 9.33 5.30 -1.49
N ASN A 84 9.09 4.96 -0.24
CA ASN A 84 9.55 3.71 0.35
C ASN A 84 8.54 3.18 1.38
N VAL A 85 8.08 1.95 1.17
CA VAL A 85 7.16 1.22 2.06
C VAL A 85 7.70 -0.16 2.42
N SER A 86 8.99 -0.40 2.19
CA SER A 86 9.63 -1.69 2.40
C SER A 86 9.54 -2.14 3.86
N HIS A 87 9.60 -3.44 4.10
CA HIS A 87 9.57 -4.04 5.42
C HIS A 87 8.31 -3.63 6.22
N ASN A 88 7.15 -3.96 5.69
CA ASN A 88 5.82 -3.83 6.30
C ASN A 88 4.98 -5.10 6.01
N HIS A 89 3.70 -5.11 6.41
CA HIS A 89 2.73 -6.19 6.14
C HIS A 89 1.71 -5.79 5.06
N LEU A 90 2.11 -4.99 4.07
CA LEU A 90 1.21 -4.53 3.01
C LEU A 90 0.85 -5.66 2.04
N SER A 91 -0.33 -5.55 1.46
CA SER A 91 -0.90 -6.51 0.51
C SER A 91 -1.70 -5.83 -0.60
N ARG A 92 -2.14 -6.60 -1.61
CA ARG A 92 -2.89 -6.15 -2.80
C ARG A 92 -1.99 -5.54 -3.89
N PRO A 93 -2.52 -5.28 -5.10
CA PRO A 93 -1.74 -4.69 -6.17
C PRO A 93 -1.16 -3.32 -5.78
N ILE A 94 0.05 -3.05 -6.25
CA ILE A 94 0.67 -1.71 -6.18
C ILE A 94 -0.16 -0.76 -7.07
N PRO A 95 -0.50 0.46 -6.60
CA PRO A 95 -1.20 1.45 -7.41
C PRO A 95 -0.44 1.75 -8.70
N LEU A 96 -1.19 1.90 -9.79
CA LEU A 96 -0.66 2.26 -11.10
C LEU A 96 -1.07 3.69 -11.45
N GLY A 97 -0.32 4.32 -12.35
CA GLY A 97 -0.62 5.65 -12.87
C GLY A 97 0.21 6.76 -12.24
N LYS A 98 0.38 7.84 -13.02
CA LYS A 98 1.04 9.09 -12.60
C LYS A 98 2.45 8.81 -12.07
N GLN A 99 2.72 9.20 -10.83
CA GLN A 99 4.04 9.07 -10.21
C GLN A 99 4.39 7.62 -9.84
N PHE A 100 3.41 6.73 -9.70
CA PHE A 100 3.71 5.32 -9.40
C PHE A 100 4.30 4.59 -10.61
N ASP A 101 4.04 5.04 -11.84
CA ASP A 101 4.63 4.46 -13.05
C ASP A 101 6.14 4.77 -13.16
N THR A 102 6.63 5.79 -12.45
CA THR A 102 8.05 6.15 -12.44
C THR A 102 8.87 5.36 -11.43
N PHE A 103 8.23 4.74 -10.43
CA PHE A 103 8.91 3.91 -9.43
C PHE A 103 9.12 2.49 -9.95
N GLN A 104 10.18 2.30 -10.74
CA GLN A 104 10.45 1.03 -11.44
C GLN A 104 11.30 0.04 -10.62
N GLU A 105 11.76 0.42 -9.44
CA GLU A 105 12.60 -0.42 -8.59
C GLU A 105 11.76 -1.25 -7.61
N GLU A 106 12.16 -2.51 -7.40
CA GLU A 106 11.51 -3.38 -6.39
C GLU A 106 11.87 -2.98 -4.95
N GLY A 107 13.00 -2.32 -4.74
CA GLY A 107 13.55 -1.96 -3.43
C GLY A 107 12.55 -1.30 -2.49
N PRO A 108 11.88 -0.21 -2.89
CA PRO A 108 10.82 0.46 -2.13
C PRO A 108 9.67 -0.41 -1.63
N TYR A 109 9.45 -1.58 -2.23
CA TYR A 109 8.32 -2.46 -1.92
C TYR A 109 8.75 -3.76 -1.21
N LYS A 110 10.06 -4.03 -1.15
CA LYS A 110 10.66 -5.25 -0.61
C LYS A 110 10.17 -5.56 0.81
N GLY A 111 10.04 -6.84 1.15
CA GLY A 111 9.65 -7.27 2.50
C GLY A 111 8.14 -7.23 2.79
N ASN A 112 7.30 -6.82 1.83
CA ASN A 112 5.85 -6.94 1.90
C ASN A 112 5.38 -8.17 1.11
N SER A 113 5.19 -9.31 1.79
CA SER A 113 4.86 -10.58 1.12
C SER A 113 3.52 -10.59 0.38
N GLY A 114 2.59 -9.71 0.76
CA GLY A 114 1.25 -9.63 0.16
C GLY A 114 1.14 -8.72 -1.06
N LEU A 115 2.14 -7.87 -1.35
CA LEU A 115 2.12 -6.97 -2.51
C LEU A 115 2.32 -7.76 -3.81
N CYS A 116 1.79 -7.23 -4.90
CA CYS A 116 1.92 -7.80 -6.24
C CYS A 116 1.77 -6.71 -7.32
N GLY A 117 2.09 -7.04 -8.56
CA GLY A 117 2.07 -6.09 -9.69
C GLY A 117 3.39 -5.34 -9.84
N LYS A 118 3.56 -4.66 -10.98
CA LYS A 118 4.78 -3.88 -11.26
C LYS A 118 5.02 -2.83 -10.15
N PRO A 119 6.27 -2.58 -9.75
CA PRO A 119 7.52 -3.12 -10.31
C PRO A 119 7.91 -4.52 -9.81
N LEU A 120 7.16 -5.14 -8.90
CA LEU A 120 7.50 -6.47 -8.38
C LEU A 120 7.34 -7.56 -9.46
N SER A 121 8.25 -8.52 -9.45
CA SER A 121 8.16 -9.74 -10.26
C SER A 121 6.93 -10.62 -9.92
N LYS A 122 6.33 -10.43 -8.74
CA LYS A 122 5.13 -11.15 -8.30
C LYS A 122 3.88 -10.64 -9.01
N LYS A 123 3.23 -11.50 -9.80
CA LYS A 123 1.94 -11.20 -10.42
C LYS A 123 0.81 -11.24 -9.39
N CYS A 124 -0.23 -10.43 -9.62
CA CYS A 124 -1.45 -10.51 -8.84
C CYS A 124 -2.30 -11.67 -9.35
N GLU A 125 -2.83 -12.48 -8.43
CA GLU A 125 -3.82 -13.50 -8.79
C GLU A 125 -5.16 -12.81 -9.00
N ASP A 126 -5.66 -12.84 -10.22
CA ASP A 126 -7.04 -12.47 -10.51
C ASP A 126 -7.93 -13.54 -9.86
N SER A 127 -8.70 -13.14 -8.86
CA SER A 127 -9.76 -13.99 -8.30
C SER A 127 -10.96 -13.98 -9.24
N GLU A 128 -10.76 -14.52 -10.44
CA GLU A 128 -11.81 -15.00 -11.36
C GLU A 128 -11.55 -16.47 -11.75
N SER A 129 -11.09 -17.28 -10.79
CA SER A 129 -11.10 -18.74 -10.90
C SER A 129 -11.85 -19.35 -9.72
N SER A 130 -13.16 -19.12 -9.70
CA SER A 130 -14.10 -19.82 -8.81
C SER A 130 -15.45 -20.03 -9.51
N THR A 131 -15.41 -20.52 -10.74
CA THR A 131 -16.48 -21.34 -11.32
C THR A 131 -15.84 -22.38 -12.24
N ARG A 132 -15.11 -23.32 -11.65
CA ARG A 132 -14.94 -24.63 -12.28
C ARG A 132 -16.15 -25.44 -11.85
N PRO A 133 -17.07 -25.86 -12.74
CA PRO A 133 -18.10 -26.81 -12.35
C PRO A 133 -17.42 -28.10 -11.88
N PRO A 134 -17.97 -28.78 -10.85
CA PRO A 134 -17.37 -30.00 -10.35
C PRO A 134 -17.38 -31.06 -11.46
N SER A 135 -16.20 -31.61 -11.73
CA SER A 135 -16.01 -32.76 -12.60
C SER A 135 -16.73 -33.96 -11.97
N SER A 136 -17.87 -34.37 -12.51
CA SER A 136 -18.46 -35.68 -12.23
C SER A 136 -17.74 -36.74 -13.07
N ILE A 137 -16.87 -37.50 -12.42
CA ILE A 137 -16.53 -38.90 -12.77
C ILE A 137 -17.59 -39.72 -11.99
N VAL A 138 -18.42 -40.56 -12.58
CA VAL A 138 -18.24 -41.97 -13.03
C VAL A 138 -19.59 -42.35 -13.71
N GLU A 139 -19.74 -43.32 -14.62
CA GLU A 139 -19.28 -44.71 -14.64
C GLU A 139 -19.15 -45.23 -16.09
N GLU A 140 -18.09 -45.99 -16.32
CA GLU A 140 -18.01 -46.98 -17.38
C GLU A 140 -18.91 -48.16 -16.96
N ASP A 141 -19.86 -48.55 -17.81
CA ASP A 141 -20.43 -49.89 -17.80
C ASP A 141 -20.25 -50.49 -19.20
N GLU A 142 -19.40 -51.52 -19.23
CA GLU A 142 -19.26 -52.46 -20.35
C GLU A 142 -20.44 -53.46 -20.37
N ASP A 143 -20.84 -53.80 -21.60
CA ASP A 143 -21.38 -55.09 -22.06
C ASP A 143 -22.90 -55.42 -21.94
N SER A 144 -23.62 -55.43 -23.08
CA SER A 144 -24.34 -56.62 -23.61
C SER A 144 -25.38 -56.33 -24.74
N LEU A 145 -25.23 -57.08 -25.85
CA LEU A 145 -26.23 -57.55 -26.85
C LEU A 145 -26.96 -56.55 -27.79
N HIS A 146 -26.57 -56.56 -29.07
CA HIS A 146 -27.34 -57.13 -30.21
C HIS A 146 -26.43 -57.39 -31.42
#